data_AF-A0A951CQC8-F1
#
_entry.id   AF-A0A951CQC8-F1
#
_cell.length_a   1.000
_cell.length_b   1.000
_cell.length_c   1.000
_cell.angle_alpha   90.00
_cell.angle_beta   90.00
_cell.angle_gamma   90.00
#
_symmetry.space_group_name_H-M   'P 1'
#
loop_
_entity.id
_entity.type
_entity.pdbx_description
1 polymer ?
#
loop_
_entity_poly.entity_id
_entity_poly.type
_entity_poly.pdbx_seq_one_letter_code
_entity_poly.pdbx_strand_id
1 'polypeptide(L)'
;VVAPVKNGPALGGYGAEAMKDAIAVKITTLPQNLRQTLTWDRGKELAAHAQLSIDTGVQVYFADPHSPWQRGTNENTNGLLRQYFPKGTDLSRWDAEEIDAVAMALNNRPRKTLNWRTPAEVLNEHLISIQSAGVATTH
;
A
#
# COMPACT_ATOMS: atom_id res chain seq x y z
N VAL A 1 -13.25 -8.89 -35.24
CA VAL A 1 -12.88 -7.81 -34.31
C VAL A 1 -12.99 -8.37 -32.90
N VAL A 2 -11.86 -8.62 -32.25
CA VAL A 2 -11.84 -9.15 -30.86
C VAL A 2 -12.16 -7.98 -29.93
N ALA A 3 -13.18 -8.13 -29.08
CA ALA A 3 -13.51 -7.12 -28.08
C ALA A 3 -12.28 -6.90 -27.17
N PRO A 4 -11.96 -5.65 -26.79
CA PRO A 4 -10.85 -5.40 -25.87
C PRO A 4 -11.18 -6.07 -24.53
N VAL A 5 -10.42 -7.10 -24.18
CA VAL A 5 -10.51 -7.74 -22.87
C VAL A 5 -9.97 -6.73 -21.87
N LYS A 6 -10.87 -6.12 -21.10
CA LYS A 6 -10.48 -5.31 -19.95
C LYS A 6 -9.98 -6.28 -18.90
N ASN A 7 -8.70 -6.16 -18.58
CA ASN A 7 -7.93 -6.94 -17.61
C ASN A 7 -7.50 -8.30 -18.16
N GLY A 8 -6.22 -8.43 -18.52
CA GLY A 8 -5.60 -9.75 -18.57
C GLY A 8 -5.52 -10.36 -17.16
N PRO A 9 -5.03 -11.60 -17.02
CA PRO A 9 -5.01 -12.30 -15.74
C PRO A 9 -4.24 -11.46 -14.72
N ALA A 10 -4.90 -11.14 -13.59
CA ALA A 10 -4.26 -10.45 -12.49
C ALA A 10 -3.09 -11.30 -11.99
N LEU A 11 -1.94 -10.67 -11.70
CA LEU A 11 -0.72 -11.34 -11.24
C LEU A 11 -0.92 -12.18 -9.96
N GLY A 12 -2.06 -12.05 -9.26
CA GLY A 12 -2.46 -12.85 -8.10
C GLY A 12 -3.91 -13.37 -8.11
N GLY A 13 -4.65 -13.29 -9.23
CA GLY A 13 -6.09 -13.60 -9.27
C GLY A 13 -6.99 -12.40 -8.91
N TYR A 14 -8.31 -12.54 -9.10
CA TYR A 14 -9.30 -11.49 -8.80
C TYR A 14 -10.18 -11.92 -7.62
N GLY A 15 -10.32 -11.06 -6.61
CA GLY A 15 -11.21 -11.30 -5.47
C GLY A 15 -10.54 -11.09 -4.12
N ALA A 16 -11.33 -11.25 -3.07
CA ALA A 16 -10.91 -10.92 -1.71
C ALA A 16 -9.77 -11.82 -1.19
N GLU A 17 -9.74 -13.10 -1.58
CA GLU A 17 -8.67 -14.03 -1.17
C GLU A 17 -7.31 -13.67 -1.78
N ALA A 18 -7.28 -13.46 -3.10
CA ALA A 18 -6.08 -13.01 -3.82
C ALA A 18 -5.51 -11.71 -3.23
N MET A 19 -6.39 -10.76 -2.92
CA MET A 19 -6.02 -9.48 -2.31
C MET A 19 -5.48 -9.68 -0.89
N LYS A 20 -6.15 -10.48 -0.08
CA LYS A 20 -5.72 -10.83 1.28
C LYS A 20 -4.32 -11.46 1.27
N ASP A 21 -4.08 -12.46 0.42
CA ASP A 21 -2.79 -13.13 0.32
C ASP A 21 -1.67 -12.17 -0.11
N ALA A 22 -1.93 -11.33 -1.11
CA ALA A 22 -0.97 -10.32 -1.58
C ALA A 22 -0.64 -9.28 -0.49
N ILE A 23 -1.65 -8.81 0.24
CA ILE A 23 -1.45 -7.88 1.37
C ILE A 23 -0.67 -8.58 2.49
N ALA A 24 -1.00 -9.83 2.83
CA ALA A 24 -0.28 -10.58 3.86
C ALA A 24 1.21 -10.73 3.52
N VAL A 25 1.53 -11.08 2.28
CA VAL A 25 2.93 -11.17 1.81
C VAL A 25 3.63 -9.83 1.93
N LYS A 26 3.06 -8.73 1.41
CA LYS A 26 3.73 -7.43 1.42
C LYS A 26 3.81 -6.84 2.83
N ILE A 27 2.74 -6.93 3.63
CA ILE A 27 2.71 -6.36 4.97
C ILE A 27 3.74 -7.05 5.84
N THR A 28 3.90 -8.38 5.77
CA THR A 28 4.84 -9.12 6.62
C THR A 28 6.32 -8.81 6.37
N THR A 29 6.65 -8.16 5.25
CA THR A 29 8.01 -7.65 4.99
C THR A 29 8.35 -6.40 5.81
N LEU A 30 7.35 -5.69 6.35
CA LEU A 30 7.58 -4.49 7.16
C LEU A 30 8.00 -4.87 8.60
N PRO A 31 8.86 -4.06 9.24
CA PRO A 31 9.15 -4.18 10.67
C PRO A 31 7.86 -4.21 11.51
N GLN A 32 7.81 -5.06 12.54
CA GLN A 32 6.61 -5.28 13.35
C GLN A 32 6.01 -3.99 13.93
N ASN A 33 6.86 -3.06 14.35
CA ASN A 33 6.47 -1.76 14.88
C ASN A 33 5.69 -0.88 13.87
N LEU A 34 5.84 -1.11 12.57
CA LEU A 34 5.09 -0.41 11.52
C LEU A 34 3.77 -1.09 11.16
N ARG A 35 3.55 -2.34 11.59
CA ARG A 35 2.40 -3.18 11.21
C ARG A 35 1.32 -3.16 12.29
N GLN A 36 0.94 -1.99 12.77
CA GLN A 36 -0.01 -1.87 13.87
C GLN A 36 -1.45 -2.02 13.37
N THR A 37 -1.83 -1.19 12.40
CA THR A 37 -3.18 -1.13 11.86
C THR A 37 -3.15 -0.86 10.37
N LEU A 38 -4.20 -1.29 9.66
CA LEU A 38 -4.41 -1.04 8.24
C LEU A 38 -5.75 -0.32 8.07
N THR A 39 -5.74 0.88 7.52
CA THR A 39 -6.96 1.63 7.19
C THR A 39 -7.29 1.46 5.70
N TRP A 40 -8.51 1.04 5.39
CA TRP A 40 -8.93 0.75 4.01
C TRP A 40 -10.23 1.44 3.59
N ASP A 41 -10.50 1.36 2.30
CA ASP A 41 -11.79 1.74 1.71
C ASP A 41 -12.84 0.65 1.85
N ARG A 42 -14.12 0.98 1.69
CA ARG A 42 -15.18 -0.03 1.74
C ARG A 42 -15.30 -0.85 0.45
N GLY A 43 -14.18 -1.13 -0.21
CA GLY A 43 -14.12 -1.98 -1.38
C GLY A 43 -14.38 -3.45 -1.03
N LYS A 44 -15.10 -4.15 -1.91
CA LYS A 44 -15.35 -5.60 -1.80
C LYS A 44 -14.09 -6.46 -1.82
N GLU A 45 -12.97 -5.89 -2.28
CA GLU A 45 -11.67 -6.54 -2.36
C GLU A 45 -11.10 -6.89 -0.97
N LEU A 46 -11.61 -6.28 0.11
CA LEU A 46 -11.24 -6.56 1.50
C LEU A 46 -12.32 -7.35 2.26
N ALA A 47 -13.20 -8.08 1.56
CA ALA A 47 -14.19 -8.93 2.21
C ALA A 47 -13.54 -9.98 3.15
N ALA A 48 -12.32 -10.43 2.85
CA ALA A 48 -11.54 -11.36 3.67
C ALA A 48 -10.67 -10.69 4.76
N HIS A 49 -10.94 -9.43 5.13
CA HIS A 49 -10.15 -8.68 6.13
C HIS A 49 -10.05 -9.37 7.50
N ALA A 50 -11.09 -10.11 7.91
CA ALA A 50 -11.06 -10.84 9.18
C ALA A 50 -9.95 -11.90 9.17
N GLN A 51 -9.79 -12.62 8.05
CA GLN A 51 -8.71 -13.59 7.89
C GLN A 51 -7.36 -12.89 7.76
N LEU A 52 -7.28 -11.76 7.06
CA LEU A 52 -6.05 -10.95 7.01
C LEU A 52 -5.56 -10.58 8.41
N SER A 53 -6.46 -10.14 9.29
CA SER A 53 -6.12 -9.80 10.68
C SER A 53 -5.63 -11.00 11.48
N ILE A 54 -6.21 -12.18 11.27
CA ILE A 54 -5.75 -13.43 11.91
C ILE A 54 -4.34 -13.79 11.42
N ASP A 55 -4.12 -13.76 10.11
CA ASP A 55 -2.87 -14.21 9.50
C ASP A 55 -1.69 -13.29 9.80
N THR A 56 -1.95 -11.99 9.94
CA THR A 56 -0.88 -10.96 10.03
C THR A 56 -0.79 -10.29 11.40
N GLY A 57 -1.81 -10.43 12.25
CA GLY A 57 -1.95 -9.69 13.51
C GLY A 57 -2.36 -8.22 13.34
N VAL A 58 -2.55 -7.75 12.11
CA VAL A 58 -2.85 -6.33 11.81
C VAL A 58 -4.35 -6.08 11.89
N GLN A 59 -4.75 -5.09 12.70
CA GLN A 59 -6.15 -4.68 12.80
C GLN A 59 -6.57 -3.87 11.57
N VAL A 60 -7.65 -4.27 10.91
CA VAL A 60 -8.18 -3.58 9.72
C VAL A 60 -9.34 -2.66 10.11
N TYR A 61 -9.25 -1.39 9.73
CA TYR A 61 -10.28 -0.37 9.93
C TYR A 61 -10.77 0.15 8.58
N PHE A 62 -12.05 0.49 8.49
CA PHE A 62 -12.65 1.03 7.27
C PHE A 62 -13.02 2.49 7.45
N ALA A 63 -12.82 3.29 6.39
CA ALA A 63 -13.35 4.64 6.35
C ALA A 63 -14.89 4.63 6.51
N ASP A 64 -15.41 5.67 7.15
CA ASP A 64 -16.84 5.87 7.36
C ASP A 64 -17.56 6.12 6.03
N PRO A 65 -18.82 5.68 5.90
CA PRO A 65 -19.58 5.91 4.68
C PRO A 65 -19.86 7.40 4.53
N HIS A 66 -19.68 7.91 3.31
CA HIS A 66 -19.80 9.33 2.97
C HIS A 66 -18.76 10.25 3.64
N SER A 67 -17.60 9.71 4.04
CA SER A 67 -16.49 10.47 4.64
C SER A 67 -15.24 10.52 3.75
N PRO A 68 -15.29 11.18 2.56
CA PRO A 68 -14.15 11.25 1.65
C PRO A 68 -12.92 11.93 2.27
N TRP A 69 -13.09 12.83 3.24
CA TRP A 69 -11.99 13.51 3.94
C TRP A 69 -11.09 12.56 4.73
N GLN A 70 -11.58 11.40 5.18
CA GLN A 70 -10.75 10.36 5.83
C GLN A 70 -9.79 9.67 4.85
N ARG A 71 -9.86 10.00 3.55
CA ARG A 71 -9.13 9.33 2.46
C ARG A 71 -8.22 10.26 1.67
N GLY A 72 -7.98 11.50 2.15
CA GLY A 72 -7.23 12.50 1.39
C GLY A 72 -5.86 12.02 0.92
N THR A 73 -5.13 11.28 1.77
CA THR A 73 -3.83 10.70 1.39
C THR A 73 -3.96 9.61 0.32
N ASN A 74 -4.97 8.74 0.41
CA ASN A 74 -5.20 7.68 -0.58
C ASN A 74 -5.53 8.28 -1.95
N GLU A 75 -6.36 9.32 -1.99
CA GLU A 75 -6.70 10.01 -3.24
C GLU A 75 -5.48 10.70 -3.87
N ASN A 76 -4.63 11.32 -3.05
CA ASN A 76 -3.37 11.90 -3.52
C ASN A 76 -2.43 10.84 -4.11
N THR A 77 -2.21 9.73 -3.39
CA THR A 77 -1.39 8.60 -3.83
C THR A 77 -1.93 7.98 -5.12
N ASN A 78 -3.24 7.75 -5.20
CA ASN A 78 -3.89 7.25 -6.41
C ASN A 78 -3.75 8.22 -7.59
N GLY A 79 -3.79 9.53 -7.35
CA GLY A 79 -3.51 10.54 -8.37
C GLY A 79 -2.09 10.45 -8.93
N LEU A 80 -1.11 10.12 -8.10
CA LEU A 80 0.28 9.94 -8.50
C LEU A 80 0.49 8.64 -9.28
N LEU A 81 -0.12 7.55 -8.83
CA LEU A 81 -0.10 6.27 -9.55
C LEU A 81 -0.69 6.43 -10.96
N ARG A 82 -1.71 7.27 -11.14
CA ARG A 82 -2.31 7.56 -12.45
C ARG A 82 -1.38 8.25 -13.46
N GLN A 83 -0.24 8.80 -13.01
CA GLN A 83 0.80 9.33 -13.91
C GLN A 83 1.56 8.21 -14.64
N TYR A 84 1.62 7.03 -14.03
CA TYR A 84 2.25 5.81 -14.58
C TYR A 84 1.20 4.86 -15.17
N PHE A 85 0.06 4.73 -14.49
CA PHE A 85 -1.05 3.86 -14.87
C PHE A 85 -2.32 4.68 -15.10
N PRO A 86 -2.48 5.31 -16.28
CA PRO A 86 -3.71 6.01 -16.63
C PRO A 86 -4.96 5.15 -16.40
N LYS A 87 -6.10 5.80 -16.19
CA LYS A 87 -7.34 5.08 -15.89
C LYS A 87 -7.68 4.11 -17.04
N GLY A 88 -7.87 2.84 -16.69
CA GLY A 88 -8.15 1.78 -17.67
C GLY A 88 -6.90 1.11 -18.26
N THR A 89 -5.70 1.45 -17.77
CA THR A 89 -4.49 0.68 -18.07
C THR A 89 -4.67 -0.77 -17.63
N ASP A 90 -4.36 -1.69 -18.55
CA ASP A 90 -4.33 -3.12 -18.32
C ASP A 90 -3.04 -3.48 -17.56
N LEU A 91 -3.15 -3.59 -16.23
CA LEU A 91 -2.01 -3.85 -15.35
C LEU A 91 -1.40 -5.25 -15.53
N SER A 92 -2.10 -6.20 -16.15
CA SER A 92 -1.55 -7.55 -16.38
C SER A 92 -0.39 -7.57 -17.37
N ARG A 93 -0.18 -6.47 -18.10
CA ARG A 93 0.94 -6.31 -19.05
C ARG A 93 2.23 -5.87 -18.38
N TRP A 94 2.12 -5.41 -17.14
CA TRP A 94 3.23 -4.95 -16.32
C TRP A 94 3.67 -6.11 -15.44
N ASP A 95 4.97 -6.37 -15.39
CA ASP A 95 5.49 -7.37 -14.48
C ASP A 95 5.72 -6.80 -13.07
N ALA A 96 6.09 -7.68 -12.14
CA ALA A 96 6.31 -7.29 -10.75
C ALA A 96 7.50 -6.31 -10.60
N GLU A 97 8.52 -6.42 -11.45
CA GLU A 97 9.72 -5.58 -11.40
C GLU A 97 9.39 -4.15 -11.85
N GLU A 98 8.59 -4.00 -12.90
CA GLU A 98 8.13 -2.69 -13.37
C GLU A 98 7.20 -2.03 -12.35
N ILE A 99 6.31 -2.79 -11.70
CA ILE A 99 5.45 -2.27 -10.63
C ILE A 99 6.28 -1.80 -9.44
N ASP A 100 7.27 -2.60 -9.01
CA ASP A 100 8.17 -2.22 -7.91
C ASP A 100 9.04 -1.01 -8.29
N ALA A 101 9.46 -0.88 -9.56
CA ALA A 101 10.18 0.30 -10.06
C ALA A 101 9.35 1.58 -9.96
N VAL A 102 8.05 1.52 -10.29
CA VAL A 102 7.12 2.65 -10.09
C VAL A 102 6.96 2.98 -8.60
N ALA A 103 6.83 1.97 -7.74
CA ALA A 103 6.76 2.18 -6.30
C ALA A 103 8.04 2.85 -5.76
N MET A 104 9.22 2.41 -6.19
CA MET A 104 10.49 3.04 -5.86
C MET A 104 10.55 4.49 -6.35
N ALA A 105 10.12 4.77 -7.58
CA ALA A 105 10.11 6.13 -8.11
C ALA A 105 9.21 7.06 -7.28
N LEU A 106 8.03 6.57 -6.86
CA LEU A 106 7.11 7.33 -6.00
C LEU A 106 7.64 7.54 -4.57
N ASN A 107 8.33 6.54 -4.02
CA ASN A 107 8.94 6.59 -2.68
C ASN A 107 10.20 7.45 -2.63
N ASN A 108 10.88 7.66 -3.76
CA ASN A 108 12.02 8.55 -3.92
C ASN A 108 11.65 9.94 -4.47
N ARG A 109 10.36 10.22 -4.65
CA ARG A 109 9.89 11.53 -5.14
C ARG A 109 9.71 12.52 -3.97
N PRO A 110 10.40 13.69 -3.99
CA PRO A 110 10.20 14.75 -3.01
C PRO A 110 8.74 15.16 -2.82
N ARG A 111 8.31 15.34 -1.56
CA ARG A 111 6.94 15.79 -1.22
C ARG A 111 6.98 17.10 -0.47
N LYS A 112 6.24 18.10 -0.95
CA LYS A 112 6.09 19.39 -0.26
C LYS A 112 5.58 19.23 1.17
N THR A 113 4.67 18.28 1.41
CA THR A 113 4.13 17.96 2.75
C THR A 113 5.17 17.36 3.69
N LEU A 114 6.28 16.84 3.18
CA LEU A 114 7.42 16.31 3.93
C LEU A 114 8.61 17.28 3.88
N ASN A 115 8.37 18.59 3.74
CA ASN A 115 9.42 19.60 3.59
C ASN A 115 10.41 19.30 2.45
N TRP A 116 9.88 18.84 1.32
CA TRP A 116 10.64 18.43 0.12
C TRP A 116 11.55 17.22 0.29
N ARG A 117 11.37 16.46 1.37
CA ARG A 117 12.01 15.16 1.55
C ARG A 117 11.21 14.05 0.86
N THR A 118 11.85 12.92 0.63
CA THR A 118 11.22 11.75 0.04
C THR A 118 10.53 10.89 1.11
N PRO A 119 9.45 10.16 0.76
CA PRO A 119 8.86 9.19 1.68
C PRO A 119 9.87 8.15 2.20
N ALA A 120 10.81 7.71 1.37
CA ALA A 120 11.86 6.77 1.76
C ALA A 120 12.79 7.35 2.84
N GLU A 121 13.22 8.61 2.71
CA GLU A 121 14.05 9.28 3.72
C GLU A 121 13.33 9.42 5.06
N VAL A 122 12.08 9.87 5.04
CA VAL A 122 11.28 10.07 6.26
C VAL A 122 11.01 8.73 6.95
N LEU A 123 10.70 7.69 6.17
CA LEU A 123 10.51 6.34 6.71
C LEU A 123 11.79 5.80 7.34
N ASN A 124 12.94 5.96 6.69
CA ASN A 124 14.22 5.50 7.21
C ASN A 124 14.60 6.17 8.53
N GLU A 125 14.43 7.49 8.63
CA GLU A 125 14.65 8.20 9.90
C GLU A 125 13.72 7.73 11.01
N HIS A 126 12.45 7.49 10.70
CA HIS A 126 11.49 6.97 11.67
C HIS A 126 11.88 5.57 12.16
N LEU A 127 12.38 4.70 11.26
CA LEU A 127 12.88 3.38 11.63
C LEU A 127 14.11 3.46 12.53
N ILE A 128 15.07 4.34 12.23
CA ILE A 128 16.25 4.57 13.07
C ILE A 128 15.82 5.07 14.45
N SER A 129 14.90 6.05 14.51
CA SER A 129 14.40 6.61 15.76
C SER A 129 13.75 5.55 16.66
N ILE A 130 12.95 4.63 16.09
CA ILE A 130 12.33 3.55 16.86
C ILE A 130 13.37 2.57 17.41
N GLN A 131 14.40 2.24 16.62
CA GLN A 131 15.48 1.35 17.07
C GLN A 131 16.26 1.99 18.23
N SER A 132 16.59 3.28 18.16
CA SER A 132 17.29 3.98 19.23
C SER A 132 16.46 4.09 20.53
N ALA A 133 15.15 4.22 20.44
CA ALA A 133 14.26 4.26 21.62
C ALA A 133 14.14 2.90 22.34
N GLY A 134 14.32 1.79 21.62
CA GLY A 134 14.28 0.43 22.19
C GLY A 134 15.58 -0.02 22.85
N VAL A 135 16.71 0.64 22.59
CA VAL A 135 18.01 0.34 23.20
C VAL A 135 18.21 1.29 24.38
N ALA A 136 17.67 0.91 25.54
CA ALA A 136 17.94 1.66 26.78
C ALA A 136 19.44 1.61 27.08
N THR A 137 20.11 2.76 26.96
CA THR A 137 21.51 2.95 27.35
C THR A 137 21.65 2.64 28.83
N THR A 138 22.29 1.53 29.17
CA THR A 138 22.65 1.21 30.55
C THR A 138 23.89 2.04 30.88
N HIS A 139 23.73 3.07 31.71
CA HIS A 139 24.84 3.76 32.37
C HIS A 139 25.18 3.06 33.69
#